data_AF-A0AA39FE27-F1
#
_entry.id   AF-A0AA39FE27-F1
#
_cell.length_a   1.000
_cell.length_b   1.000
_cell.length_c   1.000
_cell.angle_alpha   90.00
_cell.angle_beta   90.00
_cell.angle_gamma   90.00
#
_symmetry.space_group_name_H-M   'P 1'
#
loop_
_entity.id
_entity.type
_entity.pdbx_description
1 polymer ?
#
loop_
_entity_poly.entity_id
_entity_poly.type
_entity_poly.pdbx_seq_one_letter_code
_entity_poly.pdbx_strand_id
1 'polypeptide(L)'
;MNVIFVKCIKKIHSFMLNKSDESIQTIKIAMMAMSKEIIGCIGKCSYGLKQTEVDMITDHVLKTLDHCKGRSIFKNFIHEANRIDDLACLEFYEKICECMEKDEIYFRSTTEPTLVNLTASLNEVLEIAVDLNGIPEIDMAMLERFTECLTNPSRVAMLNILAETKHRLADHLRNAHNDFKHYLLQPCPRTT
;
A
#
# COMPACT_ATOMS: atom_id res chain seq x y z
N MET A 1 -54.70 -36.13 -25.29
CA MET A 1 -53.34 -36.01 -24.69
C MET A 1 -53.05 -34.53 -24.42
N ASN A 2 -52.70 -34.01 -23.25
CA ASN A 2 -52.65 -34.55 -21.89
C ASN A 2 -52.69 -33.33 -20.93
N VAL A 3 -53.90 -32.84 -20.59
CA VAL A 3 -54.11 -31.62 -19.78
C VAL A 3 -53.54 -31.77 -18.35
N ILE A 4 -53.36 -33.02 -17.91
CA ILE A 4 -52.74 -33.39 -16.64
C ILE A 4 -51.23 -33.08 -16.63
N PHE A 5 -50.55 -33.23 -17.77
CA PHE A 5 -49.10 -33.05 -17.87
C PHE A 5 -48.69 -31.57 -17.75
N VAL A 6 -49.47 -30.66 -18.35
CA VAL A 6 -49.22 -29.20 -18.27
C VAL A 6 -49.48 -28.67 -16.86
N LYS A 7 -50.48 -29.19 -16.15
CA LYS A 7 -50.73 -28.83 -14.75
C LYS A 7 -49.63 -29.33 -13.82
N CYS A 8 -49.04 -30.50 -14.10
CA CYS A 8 -47.95 -31.06 -13.30
C CYS A 8 -46.66 -30.22 -13.43
N ILE A 9 -46.30 -29.80 -14.66
CA ILE A 9 -45.13 -28.95 -14.92
C ILE A 9 -45.28 -27.56 -14.26
N LYS A 10 -46.45 -26.93 -14.35
CA LYS A 10 -46.68 -25.63 -13.67
C LYS A 10 -46.59 -25.74 -12.15
N LYS A 11 -47.03 -26.85 -11.57
CA LYS A 11 -46.95 -27.09 -10.12
C LYS A 11 -45.51 -27.35 -9.65
N ILE A 12 -44.68 -28.04 -10.45
CA ILE A 12 -43.25 -28.24 -10.17
C ILE A 12 -42.47 -26.93 -10.33
N HIS A 13 -42.74 -26.14 -11.38
CA HIS A 13 -42.08 -24.85 -11.57
C HIS A 13 -42.42 -23.85 -10.46
N SER A 14 -43.67 -23.80 -10.00
CA SER A 14 -44.07 -22.97 -8.86
C SER A 14 -43.47 -23.45 -7.53
N PHE A 15 -43.32 -24.77 -7.34
CA PHE A 15 -42.68 -25.33 -6.15
C PHE A 15 -41.16 -25.07 -6.12
N MET A 16 -40.50 -25.13 -7.28
CA MET A 16 -39.07 -24.82 -7.42
C MET A 16 -38.78 -23.32 -7.21
N LEU A 17 -39.64 -22.43 -7.72
CA LEU A 17 -39.54 -20.99 -7.49
C LEU A 17 -39.78 -20.64 -6.01
N ASN A 18 -40.80 -21.22 -5.38
CA ASN A 18 -41.07 -20.97 -3.96
C ASN A 18 -39.96 -21.49 -3.04
N LYS A 19 -39.35 -22.66 -3.33
CA LYS A 19 -38.18 -23.14 -2.58
C LYS A 19 -36.96 -22.22 -2.75
N SER A 20 -36.79 -21.61 -3.92
CA SER A 20 -35.69 -20.66 -4.14
C SER A 20 -35.91 -19.36 -3.36
N ASP A 21 -37.13 -18.84 -3.28
CA ASP A 21 -37.44 -17.63 -2.52
C ASP A 21 -37.38 -17.85 -1.01
N GLU A 22 -37.85 -18.99 -0.50
CA GLU A 22 -37.79 -19.31 0.93
C GLU A 22 -36.34 -19.56 1.40
N SER A 23 -35.51 -20.14 0.52
CA SER A 23 -34.06 -20.29 0.74
C SER A 23 -33.35 -18.95 0.66
N ILE A 24 -33.71 -18.07 -0.28
CA ILE A 24 -33.14 -16.72 -0.41
C ILE A 24 -33.57 -15.82 0.76
N GLN A 25 -34.80 -15.96 1.25
CA GLN A 25 -35.28 -15.21 2.41
C GLN A 25 -34.63 -15.72 3.69
N THR A 26 -34.40 -17.03 3.83
CA THR A 26 -33.65 -17.61 4.96
C THR A 26 -32.16 -17.24 4.90
N ILE A 27 -31.55 -17.18 3.72
CA ILE A 27 -30.18 -16.67 3.51
C ILE A 27 -30.11 -15.16 3.78
N LYS A 28 -31.10 -14.37 3.36
CA LYS A 28 -31.18 -12.92 3.67
C LYS A 28 -31.40 -12.66 5.15
N ILE A 29 -32.25 -13.43 5.83
CA ILE A 29 -32.48 -13.34 7.27
C ILE A 29 -31.25 -13.84 8.05
N ALA A 30 -30.55 -14.87 7.57
CA ALA A 30 -29.27 -15.31 8.12
C ALA A 30 -28.15 -14.27 7.88
N MET A 31 -28.06 -13.65 6.70
CA MET A 31 -27.13 -12.55 6.41
C MET A 31 -27.47 -11.29 7.22
N MET A 32 -28.74 -10.97 7.43
CA MET A 32 -29.19 -9.84 8.25
C MET A 32 -28.98 -10.12 9.75
N ALA A 33 -29.19 -11.35 10.23
CA ALA A 33 -28.94 -11.74 11.62
C ALA A 33 -27.46 -12.01 11.95
N MET A 34 -26.62 -12.28 10.94
CA MET A 34 -25.16 -12.38 11.06
C MET A 34 -24.43 -11.05 10.83
N SER A 35 -25.16 -9.98 10.47
CA SER A 35 -24.62 -8.61 10.46
C SER A 35 -24.72 -7.92 11.82
N LYS A 36 -24.63 -8.69 12.91
CA LYS A 36 -24.19 -8.16 14.22
C LYS A 36 -22.79 -7.60 14.03
N GLU A 37 -22.71 -6.30 13.76
CA GLU A 37 -21.54 -5.43 13.91
C GLU A 37 -20.19 -6.18 13.97
N ILE A 38 -19.78 -6.74 12.83
CA ILE A 38 -18.36 -6.89 12.57
C ILE A 38 -17.90 -5.54 12.05
N ILE A 39 -17.86 -4.54 12.94
CA ILE A 39 -16.91 -3.43 12.79
C ILE A 39 -15.56 -4.09 13.05
N GLY A 40 -15.04 -4.73 12.00
CA GLY A 40 -13.79 -5.44 12.03
C GLY A 40 -12.67 -4.46 12.29
N CYS A 41 -11.60 -4.95 12.91
CA CYS A 41 -10.29 -4.32 12.95
C CYS A 41 -9.68 -4.18 11.53
N ILE A 42 -10.41 -3.56 10.61
CA ILE A 42 -9.98 -3.31 9.23
C ILE A 42 -8.87 -2.24 9.34
N GLY A 43 -7.67 -2.61 8.88
CA GLY A 43 -6.44 -1.83 8.92
C GLY A 43 -5.67 -1.80 10.24
N LYS A 44 -6.34 -1.94 11.40
CA LYS A 44 -5.74 -1.86 12.76
C LYS A 44 -5.06 -3.15 13.20
N CYS A 45 -4.57 -3.97 12.26
CA CYS A 45 -3.89 -5.21 12.61
C CYS A 45 -2.45 -4.93 13.09
N SER A 46 -2.34 -4.25 14.25
CA SER A 46 -1.14 -4.24 15.10
C SER A 46 -0.98 -5.56 15.85
N TYR A 47 -1.80 -6.58 15.53
CA TYR A 47 -1.70 -7.93 16.08
C TYR A 47 -0.26 -8.44 15.93
N GLY A 48 0.36 -8.77 17.06
CA GLY A 48 1.76 -9.21 17.13
C GLY A 48 2.78 -8.12 17.45
N LEU A 49 2.40 -6.84 17.54
CA LEU A 49 3.26 -5.75 18.02
C LEU A 49 2.98 -5.45 19.49
N LYS A 50 4.05 -5.34 20.30
CA LYS A 50 3.98 -4.79 21.65
C LYS A 50 3.73 -3.28 21.58
N GLN A 51 3.13 -2.70 22.62
CA GLN A 51 2.93 -1.24 22.69
C GLN A 51 4.24 -0.46 22.47
N THR A 52 5.34 -0.94 23.07
CA THR A 52 6.68 -0.36 22.88
C THR A 52 7.16 -0.39 21.42
N GLU A 53 6.78 -1.41 20.66
CA GLU A 53 7.12 -1.51 19.24
C GLU A 53 6.25 -0.57 18.41
N VAL A 54 4.97 -0.40 18.77
CA VAL A 54 4.08 0.59 18.17
C VAL A 54 4.62 2.01 18.42
N ASP A 55 5.02 2.32 19.64
CA ASP A 55 5.59 3.62 20.01
C ASP A 55 6.87 3.90 19.21
N MET A 56 7.77 2.90 19.12
CA MET A 56 9.01 3.01 18.34
C MET A 56 8.74 3.25 16.84
N ILE A 57 7.79 2.51 16.25
CA ILE A 57 7.44 2.64 14.84
C ILE A 57 6.81 4.01 14.57
N THR A 58 5.94 4.48 15.45
CA THR A 58 5.13 5.71 15.26
C THR A 58 5.79 6.99 15.78
N ASP A 59 6.99 6.91 16.36
CA ASP A 59 7.73 8.07 16.88
C ASP A 59 7.99 9.12 15.79
N HIS A 60 8.47 8.67 14.63
CA HIS A 60 8.82 9.53 13.50
C HIS A 60 8.53 8.83 12.17
N VAL A 61 8.19 9.58 11.12
CA VAL A 61 7.87 9.03 9.78
C VAL A 61 8.99 8.12 9.27
N LEU A 62 10.26 8.56 9.37
CA LEU A 62 11.42 7.72 9.01
C LEU A 62 11.48 6.41 9.79
N LYS A 63 11.08 6.36 11.08
CA LYS A 63 11.05 5.10 11.85
C LYS A 63 9.98 4.15 11.31
N THR A 64 8.83 4.69 10.93
CA THR A 64 7.78 3.91 10.27
C THR A 64 8.26 3.38 8.92
N LEU A 65 8.84 4.27 8.10
CA LEU A 65 9.28 3.92 6.76
C LEU A 65 10.45 2.94 6.77
N ASP A 66 11.48 3.12 7.60
CA ASP A 66 12.62 2.19 7.64
C ASP A 66 12.28 0.82 8.27
N HIS A 67 11.16 0.69 9.00
CA HIS A 67 10.72 -0.58 9.58
C HIS A 67 9.78 -1.34 8.63
N CYS A 68 10.17 -2.53 8.15
CA CYS A 68 9.38 -3.33 7.19
C CYS A 68 7.91 -3.50 7.61
N LYS A 69 7.66 -3.93 8.86
CA LYS A 69 6.28 -4.06 9.37
C LYS A 69 5.58 -2.71 9.53
N GLY A 70 6.30 -1.65 9.88
CA GLY A 70 5.73 -0.32 10.09
C GLY A 70 5.23 0.25 8.77
N ARG A 71 6.08 0.18 7.75
CA ARG A 71 5.77 0.54 6.36
C ARG A 71 4.57 -0.24 5.81
N SER A 72 4.50 -1.55 6.05
CA SER A 72 3.36 -2.37 5.62
C SER A 72 2.04 -1.93 6.25
N ILE A 73 2.01 -1.65 7.56
CA ILE A 73 0.78 -1.18 8.22
C ILE A 73 0.43 0.24 7.73
N PHE A 74 1.43 1.10 7.55
CA PHE A 74 1.23 2.45 7.03
C PHE A 74 0.68 2.45 5.60
N LYS A 75 1.18 1.58 4.73
CA LYS A 75 0.68 1.36 3.37
C LYS A 75 -0.80 0.96 3.37
N ASN A 76 -1.18 0.01 4.24
CA ASN A 76 -2.57 -0.39 4.39
C ASN A 76 -3.45 0.77 4.87
N PHE A 77 -2.98 1.55 5.84
CA PHE A 77 -3.70 2.72 6.34
C PHE A 77 -3.94 3.76 5.22
N ILE A 78 -2.89 4.10 4.45
CA ILE A 78 -2.99 5.04 3.33
C ILE A 78 -4.00 4.54 2.28
N HIS A 79 -3.92 3.25 1.95
CA HIS A 79 -4.82 2.62 0.98
C HIS A 79 -6.27 2.64 1.46
N GLU A 80 -6.54 2.27 2.71
CA GLU A 80 -7.89 2.31 3.30
C GLU A 80 -8.45 3.74 3.42
N ALA A 81 -7.58 4.72 3.65
CA ALA A 81 -7.94 6.13 3.67
C ALA A 81 -8.11 6.75 2.26
N ASN A 82 -7.91 5.97 1.19
CA ASN A 82 -7.99 6.41 -0.20
C ASN A 82 -7.11 7.64 -0.51
N ARG A 83 -5.91 7.68 0.08
CA ARG A 83 -4.92 8.75 -0.13
C ARG A 83 -3.99 8.38 -1.29
N ILE A 84 -4.45 8.62 -2.51
CA ILE A 84 -3.80 8.14 -3.74
C ILE A 84 -2.38 8.69 -3.89
N ASP A 85 -2.19 10.01 -3.68
CA ASP A 85 -0.88 10.64 -3.83
C ASP A 85 0.11 10.17 -2.76
N ASP A 86 -0.34 10.05 -1.50
CA ASP A 86 0.47 9.49 -0.41
C ASP A 86 0.87 8.03 -0.72
N LEU A 87 -0.02 7.24 -1.34
CA LEU A 87 0.30 5.87 -1.73
C LEU A 87 1.38 5.83 -2.81
N ALA A 88 1.23 6.67 -3.84
CA ALA A 88 2.21 6.77 -4.93
C ALA A 88 3.59 7.23 -4.40
N CYS A 89 3.62 8.20 -3.48
CA CYS A 89 4.83 8.64 -2.79
C CYS A 89 5.49 7.51 -1.99
N LEU A 90 4.70 6.70 -1.27
CA LEU A 90 5.22 5.57 -0.52
C LEU A 90 5.79 4.47 -1.43
N GLU A 91 5.11 4.17 -2.54
CA GLU A 91 5.60 3.20 -3.52
C GLU A 91 6.88 3.67 -4.20
N PHE A 92 6.97 4.97 -4.49
CA PHE A 92 8.20 5.55 -5.02
C PHE A 92 9.35 5.51 -4.00
N TYR A 93 9.07 5.77 -2.73
CA TYR A 93 10.04 5.60 -1.64
C TYR A 93 10.53 4.15 -1.56
N GLU A 94 9.64 3.17 -1.66
CA GLU A 94 9.98 1.73 -1.68
C GLU A 94 10.90 1.39 -2.86
N LYS A 95 10.62 1.92 -4.06
CA LYS A 95 11.45 1.71 -5.24
C LYS A 95 12.85 2.31 -5.10
N ILE A 96 12.98 3.50 -4.50
CA ILE A 96 14.28 4.12 -4.22
C ILE A 96 15.07 3.27 -3.23
N CYS A 97 14.44 2.80 -2.15
CA CYS A 97 15.08 1.86 -1.21
C CYS A 97 15.60 0.61 -1.93
N GLU A 98 14.76 -0.02 -2.76
CA GLU A 98 15.14 -1.20 -3.53
C GLU A 98 16.34 -0.94 -4.44
N CYS A 99 16.36 0.21 -5.14
CA CYS A 99 17.48 0.64 -5.99
C CYS A 99 18.78 0.74 -5.19
N MET A 100 18.76 1.42 -4.04
CA MET A 100 19.93 1.62 -3.19
C MET A 100 20.43 0.30 -2.59
N GLU A 101 19.51 -0.58 -2.15
CA GLU A 101 19.85 -1.89 -1.60
C GLU A 101 20.47 -2.81 -2.66
N LYS A 102 19.90 -2.84 -3.87
CA LYS A 102 20.44 -3.61 -5.00
C LYS A 102 21.85 -3.17 -5.37
N ASP A 103 22.09 -1.86 -5.45
CA ASP A 103 23.42 -1.31 -5.72
C ASP A 103 24.41 -1.70 -4.63
N GLU A 104 24.04 -1.55 -3.35
CA GLU A 104 24.94 -1.88 -2.24
C GLU A 104 25.29 -3.38 -2.20
N ILE A 105 24.32 -4.25 -2.44
CA ILE A 105 24.55 -5.70 -2.53
C ILE A 105 25.50 -6.02 -3.70
N TYR A 106 25.24 -5.45 -4.88
CA TYR A 106 26.07 -5.66 -6.06
C TYR A 106 27.50 -5.16 -5.85
N PHE A 107 27.67 -3.96 -5.29
CA PHE A 107 28.96 -3.33 -5.04
C PHE A 107 29.80 -4.13 -4.04
N ARG A 108 29.18 -4.73 -3.02
CA ARG A 108 29.88 -5.58 -2.03
C ARG A 108 30.24 -6.97 -2.54
N SER A 109 29.46 -7.51 -3.47
CA SER A 109 29.60 -8.89 -3.95
C SER A 109 30.44 -9.02 -5.22
N THR A 110 30.81 -7.91 -5.86
CA THR A 110 31.51 -7.89 -7.15
C THR A 110 32.91 -7.29 -6.98
N THR A 111 33.94 -7.97 -7.48
CA THR A 111 35.34 -7.51 -7.39
C THR A 111 35.59 -6.19 -8.13
N GLU A 112 34.93 -6.00 -9.28
CA GLU A 112 35.03 -4.80 -10.12
C GLU A 112 33.63 -4.32 -10.49
N PRO A 113 32.93 -3.62 -9.57
CA PRO A 113 31.57 -3.18 -9.80
C PRO A 113 31.52 -2.08 -10.86
N THR A 114 30.56 -2.19 -11.78
CA THR A 114 30.29 -1.17 -12.80
C THR A 114 29.02 -0.39 -12.47
N LEU A 115 28.79 0.76 -13.13
CA LEU A 115 27.59 1.56 -12.91
C LEU A 115 26.37 1.11 -13.73
N VAL A 116 26.48 0.03 -14.51
CA VAL A 116 25.42 -0.38 -15.46
C VAL A 116 24.09 -0.61 -14.74
N ASN A 117 24.10 -1.36 -13.64
CA ASN A 117 22.89 -1.69 -12.89
C ASN A 117 22.29 -0.46 -12.18
N LEU A 118 23.14 0.38 -11.59
CA LEU A 118 22.70 1.61 -10.93
C LEU A 118 22.13 2.61 -11.93
N THR A 119 22.75 2.73 -13.11
CA THR A 119 22.27 3.61 -14.20
C THR A 119 20.90 3.15 -14.70
N ALA A 120 20.72 1.84 -14.95
CA ALA A 120 19.43 1.30 -15.36
C ALA A 120 18.36 1.53 -14.27
N SER A 121 18.68 1.26 -13.01
CA SER A 121 17.75 1.47 -11.89
C SER A 121 17.40 2.95 -11.70
N LEU A 122 18.37 3.85 -11.87
CA LEU A 122 18.15 5.29 -11.79
C LEU A 122 17.27 5.79 -12.95
N ASN A 123 17.42 5.22 -14.14
CA ASN A 123 16.55 5.53 -15.27
C ASN A 123 15.10 5.09 -14.99
N GLU A 124 14.88 3.90 -14.44
CA GLU A 124 13.54 3.46 -13.98
C GLU A 124 12.95 4.42 -12.92
N VAL A 125 13.77 4.86 -11.96
CA VAL A 125 13.37 5.83 -10.93
C VAL A 125 12.97 7.16 -11.54
N LEU A 126 13.71 7.64 -12.55
CA LEU A 126 13.38 8.88 -13.27
C LEU A 126 12.05 8.75 -14.03
N GLU A 127 11.80 7.64 -14.72
CA GLU A 127 10.53 7.41 -15.42
C GLU A 127 9.34 7.48 -14.45
N ILE A 128 9.45 6.85 -13.28
CA ILE A 128 8.43 6.95 -12.22
C ILE A 128 8.28 8.38 -11.72
N ALA A 129 9.39 9.10 -11.49
CA ALA A 129 9.35 10.49 -11.02
C ALA A 129 8.61 11.42 -11.99
N VAL A 130 8.78 11.23 -13.30
CA VAL A 130 8.10 12.00 -14.35
C VAL A 130 6.59 11.78 -14.33
N ASP A 131 6.15 10.55 -14.05
CA ASP A 131 4.73 10.20 -13.97
C ASP A 131 4.03 10.80 -12.73
N LEU A 132 4.81 11.22 -11.72
CA LEU A 132 4.32 11.81 -10.47
C LEU A 132 4.22 13.35 -10.48
N ASN A 133 4.00 13.94 -11.66
CA ASN A 133 4.02 15.39 -11.92
C ASN A 133 3.05 16.28 -11.12
N GLY A 134 2.23 15.71 -10.23
CA GLY A 134 1.34 16.42 -9.30
C GLY A 134 1.87 16.58 -7.87
N ILE A 135 2.98 15.92 -7.52
CA ILE A 135 3.56 15.94 -6.18
C ILE A 135 4.60 17.07 -6.09
N PRO A 136 4.39 18.11 -5.25
CA PRO A 136 5.30 19.26 -5.14
C PRO A 136 6.74 18.88 -4.77
N GLU A 137 6.89 17.78 -4.03
CA GLU A 137 8.17 17.23 -3.61
C GLU A 137 8.93 16.54 -4.76
N ILE A 138 8.34 16.40 -5.94
CA ILE A 138 8.97 15.88 -7.16
C ILE A 138 8.88 17.00 -8.21
N ASP A 139 9.77 17.98 -8.09
CA ASP A 139 9.80 19.16 -8.96
C ASP A 139 10.75 19.01 -10.15
N MET A 140 10.64 19.94 -11.10
CA MET A 140 11.50 19.98 -12.28
C MET A 140 12.99 20.03 -11.92
N ALA A 141 13.36 20.72 -10.83
CA ALA A 141 14.76 20.79 -10.40
C ALA A 141 15.31 19.42 -9.99
N MET A 142 14.49 18.57 -9.34
CA MET A 142 14.85 17.18 -9.05
C MET A 142 15.02 16.37 -10.34
N LEU A 143 14.08 16.48 -11.28
CA LEU A 143 14.10 15.75 -12.56
C LEU A 143 15.34 16.12 -13.41
N GLU A 144 15.70 17.40 -13.44
CA GLU A 144 16.93 17.89 -14.09
C GLU A 144 18.18 17.26 -13.47
N ARG A 145 18.24 17.14 -12.14
CA ARG A 145 19.37 16.53 -11.43
C ARG A 145 19.47 15.02 -11.64
N PHE A 146 18.35 14.30 -11.75
CA PHE A 146 18.37 12.91 -12.19
C PHE A 146 18.98 12.78 -13.59
N THR A 147 18.56 13.64 -14.52
CA THR A 147 19.07 13.67 -15.90
C THR A 147 20.57 13.99 -15.94
N GLU A 148 21.04 14.94 -15.12
CA GLU A 148 22.45 15.26 -14.99
C GLU A 148 23.26 14.05 -14.48
N CYS A 149 22.75 13.35 -13.46
CA CYS A 149 23.40 12.15 -12.92
C CYS A 149 23.48 11.02 -13.96
N LEU A 150 22.48 10.88 -14.84
CA LEU A 150 22.48 9.90 -15.93
C LEU A 150 23.44 10.31 -17.07
N THR A 151 23.59 11.62 -17.32
CA THR A 151 24.47 12.15 -18.37
C THR A 151 25.94 12.08 -17.97
N ASN A 152 26.24 12.31 -16.69
CA ASN A 152 27.59 12.25 -16.12
C ASN A 152 27.63 11.25 -14.94
N PRO A 153 27.65 9.93 -15.21
CA PRO A 153 27.50 8.92 -14.18
C PRO A 153 28.60 8.93 -13.13
N SER A 154 28.18 9.09 -11.88
CA SER A 154 29.01 8.88 -10.70
C SER A 154 28.17 8.18 -9.65
N ARG A 155 28.66 7.06 -9.10
CA ARG A 155 27.96 6.33 -8.04
C ARG A 155 27.53 7.25 -6.91
N VAL A 156 28.44 8.14 -6.47
CA VAL A 156 28.18 9.07 -5.38
C VAL A 156 27.06 10.04 -5.73
N ALA A 157 27.09 10.63 -6.93
CA ALA A 157 26.04 11.56 -7.37
C ALA A 157 24.68 10.88 -7.48
N MET A 158 24.64 9.68 -8.07
CA MET A 158 23.43 8.88 -8.23
C MET A 158 22.82 8.47 -6.88
N LEU A 159 23.64 8.01 -5.93
CA LEU A 159 23.16 7.66 -4.59
C LEU A 159 22.71 8.89 -3.80
N ASN A 160 23.37 10.05 -3.99
CA ASN A 160 22.97 11.29 -3.35
C ASN A 160 21.60 11.77 -3.82
N ILE A 161 21.31 11.75 -5.14
CA ILE A 161 20.00 12.16 -5.64
C ILE A 161 18.89 11.18 -5.19
N LEU A 162 19.19 9.88 -5.12
CA LEU A 162 18.27 8.89 -4.54
C LEU A 162 17.98 9.17 -3.07
N ALA A 163 19.02 9.42 -2.26
CA ALA A 163 18.88 9.72 -0.84
C ALA A 163 18.11 11.03 -0.57
N GLU A 164 18.36 12.05 -1.38
CA GLU A 164 17.63 13.32 -1.29
C GLU A 164 16.15 13.14 -1.67
N THR A 165 15.88 12.41 -2.74
CA THR A 165 14.51 12.10 -3.17
C THR A 165 13.78 11.31 -2.07
N LYS A 166 14.45 10.30 -1.49
CA LYS A 166 13.94 9.55 -0.33
C LYS A 166 13.56 10.48 0.84
N HIS A 167 14.38 11.50 1.12
CA HIS A 167 14.09 12.47 2.18
C HIS A 167 12.88 13.35 1.86
N ARG A 168 12.79 13.85 0.62
CA ARG A 168 11.64 14.66 0.16
C ARG A 168 10.33 13.88 0.23
N LEU A 169 10.33 12.62 -0.18
CA LEU A 169 9.15 11.74 -0.06
C LEU A 169 8.76 11.48 1.40
N ALA A 170 9.73 11.31 2.30
CA ALA A 170 9.44 11.14 3.73
C ALA A 170 8.80 12.39 4.34
N ASP A 171 9.18 13.58 3.88
CA ASP A 171 8.57 14.84 4.34
C ASP A 171 7.14 15.01 3.78
N HIS A 172 6.90 14.66 2.52
CA HIS A 172 5.53 14.60 1.95
C HIS A 172 4.61 13.70 2.79
N LEU A 173 5.09 12.50 3.11
CA LEU A 173 4.33 11.48 3.87
C LEU A 173 4.13 11.84 5.34
N ARG A 174 4.71 12.94 5.84
CA ARG A 174 4.64 13.33 7.25
C ARG A 174 3.21 13.62 7.71
N ASN A 175 2.39 14.23 6.85
CA ASN A 175 1.00 14.52 7.18
C ASN A 175 0.18 13.23 7.29
N ALA A 176 0.31 12.32 6.33
CA ALA A 176 -0.31 11.01 6.40
C ALA A 176 0.18 10.21 7.62
N HIS A 177 1.47 10.34 7.98
CA HIS A 177 2.06 9.70 9.16
C HIS A 177 1.47 10.21 10.48
N ASN A 178 1.18 11.51 10.60
CA ASN A 178 0.53 12.04 11.79
C ASN A 178 -0.87 11.43 12.00
N ASP A 179 -1.65 11.31 10.93
CA ASP A 179 -2.97 10.67 11.01
C ASP A 179 -2.85 9.16 11.30
N PHE A 180 -1.86 8.51 10.72
CA PHE A 180 -1.53 7.12 10.99
C PHE A 180 -1.17 6.88 12.45
N LYS A 181 -0.40 7.79 13.07
CA LYS A 181 -0.06 7.74 14.49
C LYS A 181 -1.32 7.83 15.34
N HIS A 182 -2.22 8.76 15.03
CA HIS A 182 -3.51 8.86 15.73
C HIS A 182 -4.36 7.61 15.56
N TYR A 183 -4.40 7.06 14.34
CA TYR A 183 -5.09 5.82 14.03
C TYR A 183 -4.57 4.65 14.86
N LEU A 184 -3.25 4.44 14.91
CA LEU A 184 -2.65 3.32 15.64
C LEU A 184 -2.74 3.44 17.16
N LEU A 185 -2.68 4.65 17.71
CA LEU A 185 -2.73 4.87 19.16
C LEU A 185 -4.15 4.86 19.74
N GLN A 186 -5.18 4.95 18.90
CA GLN A 186 -6.55 4.84 19.35
C GLN A 186 -6.87 3.39 19.78
N PRO A 187 -7.46 3.18 20.97
CA PRO A 187 -7.81 1.84 21.46
C PRO A 187 -8.76 1.12 20.48
N CYS A 188 -8.60 -0.19 20.36
CA CYS A 188 -9.52 -1.00 19.58
C CYS A 188 -10.92 -0.97 20.23
N PRO A 189 -12.02 -0.88 19.46
CA PRO A 189 -13.37 -0.79 20.03
C PRO A 189 -13.83 -1.99 20.88
N ARG A 190 -13.02 -3.05 21.02
CA ARG A 190 -13.38 -4.30 21.68
C ARG A 190 -12.71 -4.53 23.05
N THR A 191 -12.10 -3.52 23.67
CA THR A 191 -11.45 -3.64 24.99
C THR A 191 -12.24 -3.05 26.17
N THR A 192 -13.55 -2.88 26.04
CA THR A 192 -14.45 -2.57 27.18
C THR A 192 -15.54 -3.61 27.30
#